data_AF-X0UKZ0-F1
#
_entry.id   AF-X0UKZ0-F1
#
_cell.length_a   1.000
_cell.length_b   1.000
_cell.length_c   1.000
_cell.angle_alpha   90.00
_cell.angle_beta   90.00
_cell.angle_gamma   90.00
#
_symmetry.space_group_name_H-M   'P 1'
#
loop_
_entity.id
_entity.type
_entity.pdbx_description
1 polymer ?
#
loop_
_entity_poly.entity_id
_entity_poly.type
_entity_poly.pdbx_seq_one_letter_code
_entity_poly.pdbx_strand_id
1 'polypeptide(L)'
;MNLSKRQLIRIASDIRDQLLTLKQSKQRQVQTRATGLIEQMNRLVRIRRKLNLCEIRNWQAAGEKVLMQVEAALRDIPYNIQQVEQAVQACNVKVPSVTEVYEELTQADEEFDGLVYHKKGDLLAVTTEPIELQDVYLGEFEIQLHVPSLAEMRYNSVYRIFALDPHPAGSNECVTHPHVSDEQLCPGDAGAAINMALTAGRICDFFQLVNAVITTYNPDSPHISLDRWNGVSCYECGYVANSDETYWCTSCDQDYCSECSSY
;
A
#
# COMPACT_ATOMS: atom_id res chain seq x y z
N MET A 1 -0.77 6.91 -28.10
CA MET A 1 -0.25 8.16 -28.69
C MET A 1 1.07 8.45 -27.98
N ASN A 2 2.21 8.19 -28.61
CA ASN A 2 3.50 8.22 -27.93
C ASN A 2 3.80 9.63 -27.39
N LEU A 3 4.28 9.69 -26.15
CA LEU A 3 4.57 10.95 -25.47
C LEU A 3 5.74 11.64 -26.15
N SER A 4 5.58 12.92 -26.50
CA SER A 4 6.72 13.68 -27.02
C SER A 4 7.78 13.86 -25.93
N LYS A 5 9.05 13.96 -26.33
CA LYS A 5 10.17 14.23 -25.41
C LYS A 5 9.92 15.43 -24.48
N ARG A 6 9.26 16.48 -24.97
CA ARG A 6 8.89 17.66 -24.16
C ARG A 6 7.85 17.33 -23.10
N GLN A 7 6.90 16.44 -23.39
CA GLN A 7 5.91 15.98 -22.42
C GLN A 7 6.57 15.11 -21.35
N LEU A 8 7.44 14.16 -21.73
CA LEU A 8 8.17 13.32 -20.79
C LEU A 8 9.01 14.14 -19.80
N ILE A 9 9.73 15.16 -20.28
CA ILE A 9 10.51 16.06 -19.41
C ILE A 9 9.60 16.82 -18.43
N ARG A 10 8.44 17.28 -18.89
CA ARG A 10 7.46 17.96 -18.03
C ARG A 10 6.95 17.03 -16.94
N ILE A 11 6.51 15.83 -17.32
CA ILE A 11 6.00 14.82 -16.38
C ILE A 11 7.10 14.42 -15.38
N ALA A 12 8.33 14.24 -15.84
CA ALA A 12 9.47 13.95 -14.96
C ALA A 12 9.72 15.07 -13.94
N SER A 13 9.58 16.33 -14.36
CA SER A 13 9.63 17.48 -13.45
C SER A 13 8.49 17.45 -12.43
N ASP A 14 7.26 17.19 -12.89
CA ASP A 14 6.07 17.14 -12.05
C ASP A 14 6.20 16.02 -10.99
N ILE A 15 6.61 14.81 -11.38
CA ILE A 15 6.91 13.70 -10.46
C ILE A 15 7.96 14.10 -9.43
N ARG A 16 9.07 14.68 -9.88
CA ARG A 16 10.14 15.10 -8.98
C ARG A 16 9.65 16.14 -7.97
N ASP A 17 8.80 17.07 -8.38
CA ASP A 17 8.23 18.07 -7.48
C ASP A 17 7.30 17.44 -6.44
N GLN A 18 6.54 16.39 -6.80
CA GLN A 18 5.76 15.61 -5.84
C GLN A 18 6.68 14.85 -4.85
N LEU A 19 7.77 14.24 -5.32
CA LEU A 19 8.75 13.56 -4.46
C LEU A 19 9.48 14.53 -3.52
N LEU A 20 9.76 15.76 -3.98
CA LEU A 20 10.28 16.84 -3.12
C LEU A 20 9.28 17.21 -2.03
N THR A 21 7.99 17.32 -2.39
CA THR A 21 6.91 17.59 -1.44
C THR A 21 6.77 16.48 -0.40
N LEU A 22 6.83 15.22 -0.83
CA LEU A 22 6.85 14.06 0.05
C LEU A 22 8.03 14.13 1.03
N LYS A 23 9.24 14.43 0.53
CA LYS A 23 10.43 14.56 1.38
C LYS A 23 10.28 15.67 2.42
N GLN A 24 9.74 16.82 2.04
CA GLN A 24 9.45 17.90 2.98
C GLN A 24 8.41 17.49 4.04
N SER A 25 7.36 16.77 3.64
CA SER A 25 6.35 16.23 4.56
C SER A 25 6.99 15.29 5.59
N LYS A 26 7.83 14.35 5.14
CA LYS A 26 8.57 13.43 6.03
C LYS A 26 9.51 14.18 6.98
N GLN A 27 10.21 15.21 6.49
CA GLN A 27 11.05 16.06 7.35
C GLN A 27 10.25 16.77 8.44
N ARG A 28 9.05 17.27 8.11
CA ARG A 28 8.14 17.84 9.12
C ARG A 28 7.71 16.80 10.15
N GLN A 29 7.42 15.57 9.72
CA GLN A 29 7.10 14.49 10.66
C GLN A 29 8.26 14.21 11.63
N VAL A 30 9.51 14.19 11.16
CA VAL A 30 10.69 14.07 12.04
C VAL A 30 10.71 15.19 13.08
N GLN A 31 10.50 16.44 12.67
CA GLN A 31 10.43 17.58 13.59
C GLN A 31 9.33 17.41 14.64
N THR A 32 8.14 16.99 14.23
CA THR A 32 7.01 16.72 15.15
C THR A 32 7.34 15.62 16.14
N ARG A 33 7.88 14.49 15.70
CA ARG A 33 8.25 13.36 16.57
C ARG A 33 9.38 13.73 17.53
N ALA A 34 10.39 14.44 17.05
CA ALA A 34 11.51 14.91 17.88
C ALA A 34 11.03 15.91 18.95
N THR A 35 10.08 16.78 18.62
CA THR A 35 9.46 17.70 19.59
C THR A 35 8.73 16.92 20.69
N GLY A 36 7.97 15.88 20.34
CA GLY A 36 7.31 15.01 21.31
C GLY A 36 8.30 14.30 22.25
N LEU A 37 9.44 13.83 21.73
CA LEU A 37 10.50 13.24 22.54
C LEU A 37 11.11 14.27 23.52
N ILE A 38 11.38 15.49 23.05
CA ILE A 38 11.89 16.59 23.89
C ILE A 38 10.90 16.91 25.02
N GLU A 39 9.59 16.91 24.74
CA GLU A 39 8.57 17.11 25.76
C GLU A 39 8.59 16.02 26.84
N GLN A 40 8.78 14.75 26.46
CA GLN A 40 8.93 13.65 27.43
C GLN A 40 10.20 13.80 28.28
N MET A 41 11.34 14.18 27.68
CA MET A 41 12.56 14.46 28.45
C MET A 41 12.35 15.62 29.43
N ASN A 42 11.66 16.68 29.00
CA ASN A 42 11.32 17.81 29.86
C ASN A 42 10.37 17.42 31.01
N ARG A 43 9.45 16.49 30.77
CA ARG A 43 8.59 15.91 31.82
C ARG A 43 9.44 15.22 32.90
N LEU A 44 10.44 14.43 32.53
CA LEU A 44 11.37 13.81 33.49
C LEU A 44 12.16 14.83 34.29
N VAL A 45 12.65 15.90 33.66
CA VAL A 45 13.32 17.00 34.38
C VAL A 45 12.40 17.62 35.43
N ARG A 46 11.11 17.81 35.12
CA ARG A 46 10.12 18.32 36.09
C ARG A 46 9.86 17.32 37.22
N ILE A 47 9.73 16.03 36.92
CA ILE A 47 9.54 14.98 37.94
C ILE A 47 10.75 14.90 38.88
N ARG A 48 11.97 14.97 38.34
CA ARG A 48 13.21 15.03 39.14
C ARG A 48 13.21 16.20 40.13
N ARG A 49 12.79 17.39 39.68
CA ARG A 49 12.67 18.57 40.57
C ARG A 49 11.65 18.34 41.70
N LYS A 50 10.52 17.70 41.42
CA LYS A 50 9.52 17.32 42.44
C LYS A 50 10.08 16.31 43.43
N LEU A 51 10.84 15.33 42.96
CA LEU A 51 11.44 14.31 43.81
C LEU A 51 12.43 14.94 44.80
N ASN A 52 13.32 15.82 44.31
CA ASN A 52 14.26 16.58 45.13
C ASN A 52 13.53 17.44 46.19
N LEU A 53 12.42 18.10 45.82
CA LEU A 53 11.60 18.85 46.79
C LEU A 53 11.00 17.95 47.88
N CYS A 54 10.56 16.74 47.54
CA CYS A 54 10.04 15.79 48.52
C CYS A 54 11.14 15.32 49.48
N GLU A 55 12.35 15.09 48.95
CA GLU A 55 13.53 14.72 49.72
C GLU A 55 13.94 15.84 50.71
N ILE A 56 14.13 17.07 50.23
CA ILE A 56 14.49 18.24 51.07
C ILE A 56 13.47 18.45 52.21
N ARG A 57 12.18 18.17 51.96
CA ARG A 57 11.09 18.39 52.93
C ARG A 57 10.69 17.14 53.71
N ASN A 58 11.38 16.01 53.53
CA ASN A 58 11.04 14.73 54.15
C ASN A 58 9.59 14.26 53.90
N TRP A 59 9.02 14.57 52.75
CA TRP A 59 7.67 14.16 52.35
C TRP A 59 7.67 12.77 51.71
N GLN A 60 7.87 11.72 52.52
CA GLN A 60 8.04 10.34 52.04
C GLN A 60 6.88 9.83 51.17
N ALA A 61 5.63 9.93 51.66
CA ALA A 61 4.46 9.47 50.91
C ALA A 61 4.25 10.21 49.58
N ALA A 62 4.66 11.47 49.50
CA ALA A 62 4.64 12.22 48.24
C ALA A 62 5.77 11.77 47.31
N GLY A 63 6.95 11.49 47.85
CA GLY A 63 8.09 10.93 47.13
C GLY A 63 7.76 9.62 46.44
N GLU A 64 7.11 8.68 47.12
CA GLU A 64 6.65 7.41 46.54
C GLU A 64 5.72 7.63 45.33
N LYS A 65 4.76 8.56 45.44
CA LYS A 65 3.87 8.92 44.31
C LYS A 65 4.63 9.55 43.15
N VAL A 66 5.68 10.33 43.42
CA VAL A 66 6.53 10.94 42.39
C VAL A 66 7.40 9.87 41.71
N LEU A 67 7.87 8.85 42.44
CA LEU A 67 8.61 7.73 41.86
C LEU A 67 7.76 6.91 40.88
N MET A 68 6.48 6.65 41.19
CA MET A 68 5.56 6.03 40.23
C MET A 68 5.42 6.85 38.92
N GLN A 69 5.51 8.18 39.01
CA GLN A 69 5.49 9.04 37.82
C GLN A 69 6.78 8.95 37.00
N VAL A 70 7.94 8.72 37.66
CA VAL A 70 9.20 8.45 36.97
C VAL A 70 9.06 7.17 36.16
N GLU A 71 8.61 6.08 36.77
CA GLU A 71 8.43 4.79 36.08
C GLU A 71 7.50 4.92 34.87
N ALA A 72 6.36 5.60 35.04
CA ALA A 72 5.42 5.84 33.94
C ALA A 72 6.08 6.62 32.79
N ALA A 73 6.80 7.70 33.11
CA ALA A 73 7.48 8.51 32.08
C ALA A 73 8.64 7.76 31.40
N LEU A 74 9.35 6.88 32.11
CA LEU A 74 10.40 6.04 31.54
C LEU A 74 9.86 5.00 30.56
N ARG A 75 8.68 4.43 30.82
CA ARG A 75 8.03 3.45 29.92
C ARG A 75 7.72 4.02 28.53
N ASP A 76 7.45 5.31 28.43
CA ASP A 76 7.10 5.96 27.17
C ASP A 76 8.33 6.30 26.30
N ILE A 77 9.53 6.37 26.87
CA ILE A 77 10.74 6.81 26.15
C ILE A 77 11.11 5.88 24.99
N PRO A 78 11.20 4.54 25.16
CA PRO A 78 11.62 3.65 24.07
C PRO A 78 10.73 3.79 22.83
N TYR A 79 9.41 3.87 23.04
CA TYR A 79 8.45 4.11 21.96
C TYR A 79 8.72 5.44 21.25
N ASN A 80 8.94 6.53 21.99
CA ASN A 80 9.21 7.83 21.36
C ASN A 80 10.55 7.85 20.60
N ILE A 81 11.59 7.18 21.11
CA ILE A 81 12.87 7.03 20.41
C ILE A 81 12.65 6.26 19.10
N GLN A 82 12.00 5.10 19.16
CA GLN A 82 11.72 4.27 17.99
C GLN A 82 10.93 5.04 16.91
N GLN A 83 9.92 5.83 17.32
CA GLN A 83 9.14 6.66 16.38
C GLN A 83 9.99 7.74 15.70
N VAL A 84 10.97 8.32 16.39
CA VAL A 84 11.91 9.28 15.79
C VAL A 84 12.86 8.56 14.83
N GLU A 85 13.42 7.42 15.23
CA GLU A 85 14.33 6.62 14.39
C GLU A 85 13.66 6.21 13.09
N GLN A 86 12.43 5.68 13.15
CA GLN A 86 11.65 5.31 11.97
C GLN A 86 11.38 6.51 11.05
N ALA A 87 11.02 7.67 11.62
CA ALA A 87 10.78 8.88 10.84
C ALA A 87 12.07 9.38 10.13
N VAL A 88 13.22 9.29 10.81
CA VAL A 88 14.53 9.66 10.23
C VAL A 88 14.90 8.70 9.11
N GLN A 89 14.76 7.38 9.33
CA GLN A 89 15.03 6.38 8.31
C GLN A 89 14.17 6.60 7.06
N ALA A 90 12.88 6.92 7.23
CA ALA A 90 11.97 7.22 6.12
C ALA A 90 12.40 8.44 5.29
N CYS A 91 13.21 9.36 5.85
CA CYS A 91 13.74 10.55 5.18
C CYS A 91 15.03 10.32 4.39
N ASN A 92 15.72 9.18 4.58
CA ASN A 92 17.01 8.91 3.95
C ASN A 92 16.92 8.63 2.44
N VAL A 93 15.71 8.51 1.89
CA VAL A 93 15.51 8.34 0.45
C VAL A 93 15.96 9.60 -0.29
N LYS A 94 16.89 9.42 -1.23
CA LYS A 94 17.36 10.49 -2.12
C LYS A 94 16.27 10.77 -3.14
N VAL A 95 15.98 12.05 -3.36
CA VAL A 95 15.07 12.46 -4.45
C VAL A 95 15.88 12.44 -5.74
N PRO A 96 15.41 11.75 -6.79
CA PRO A 96 16.10 11.71 -8.06
C PRO A 96 16.11 13.08 -8.75
N SER A 97 17.06 13.25 -9.66
CA SER A 97 17.10 14.33 -10.63
C SER A 97 16.00 14.15 -11.68
N VAL A 98 15.68 15.24 -12.40
CA VAL A 98 14.71 15.19 -13.51
C VAL A 98 15.19 14.22 -14.59
N THR A 99 16.50 14.13 -14.81
CA THR A 99 17.11 13.22 -15.79
C THR A 99 16.88 11.75 -15.41
N GLU A 100 17.16 11.38 -14.15
CA GLU A 100 16.92 10.01 -13.66
C GLU A 100 15.43 9.63 -13.81
N VAL A 101 14.50 10.53 -13.45
CA VAL A 101 13.05 10.26 -13.63
C VAL A 101 12.67 10.18 -15.12
N TYR A 102 13.26 11.01 -15.99
CA TYR A 102 13.02 10.95 -17.43
C TYR A 102 13.48 9.62 -18.03
N GLU A 103 14.63 9.10 -17.58
CA GLU A 103 15.16 7.80 -17.99
C GLU A 103 14.20 6.68 -17.58
N GLU A 104 13.69 6.71 -16.35
CA GLU A 104 12.67 5.76 -15.86
C GLU A 104 11.37 5.79 -16.68
N LEU A 105 10.90 6.98 -17.09
CA LEU A 105 9.70 7.08 -17.93
C LEU A 105 9.94 6.57 -19.35
N THR A 106 11.14 6.79 -19.89
CA THR A 106 11.52 6.29 -21.23
C THR A 106 11.64 4.77 -21.19
N GLN A 107 12.25 4.22 -20.14
CA GLN A 107 12.35 2.78 -19.95
C GLN A 107 10.97 2.14 -19.77
N ALA A 108 10.04 2.77 -19.05
CA ALA A 108 8.67 2.29 -18.95
C ALA A 108 7.92 2.32 -20.29
N ASP A 109 8.15 3.33 -21.14
CA ASP A 109 7.59 3.40 -22.49
C ASP A 109 8.12 2.25 -23.37
N GLU A 110 9.41 1.91 -23.26
CA GLU A 110 10.04 0.82 -24.01
C GLU A 110 9.59 -0.57 -23.52
N GLU A 111 9.52 -0.78 -22.20
CA GLU A 111 9.22 -2.08 -21.58
C GLU A 111 7.76 -2.53 -21.81
N PHE A 112 6.81 -1.58 -21.78
CA PHE A 112 5.37 -1.87 -21.88
C PHE A 112 4.78 -1.54 -23.26
N ASP A 113 5.62 -1.34 -24.28
CA ASP A 113 5.23 -0.93 -25.64
C ASP A 113 4.29 0.29 -25.67
N GLY A 114 4.53 1.24 -24.75
CA GLY A 114 3.82 2.50 -24.69
C GLY A 114 3.46 2.96 -23.28
N LEU A 115 3.87 4.18 -22.95
CA LEU A 115 3.46 4.92 -21.77
C LEU A 115 2.43 5.98 -22.15
N VAL A 116 1.26 5.95 -21.50
CA VAL A 116 0.18 6.92 -21.72
C VAL A 116 0.14 7.93 -20.58
N TYR A 117 -0.12 9.20 -20.92
CA TYR A 117 -0.35 10.26 -19.94
C TYR A 117 -1.71 10.91 -20.14
N HIS A 118 -2.59 10.76 -19.14
CA HIS A 118 -3.88 11.43 -19.11
C HIS A 118 -3.75 12.77 -18.39
N LYS A 119 -3.71 13.85 -19.16
CA LYS A 119 -3.67 15.23 -18.63
C LYS A 119 -4.84 15.55 -17.70
N LYS A 120 -6.00 14.93 -17.93
CA LYS A 120 -7.17 15.08 -17.08
C LYS A 120 -6.97 14.16 -15.87
N GLY A 121 -6.41 14.70 -14.80
CA GLY A 121 -6.12 13.97 -13.57
C GLY A 121 -4.65 13.65 -13.32
N ASP A 122 -3.74 14.05 -14.22
CA ASP A 122 -2.29 13.82 -14.10
C ASP A 122 -1.94 12.34 -13.79
N LEU A 123 -2.46 11.45 -14.64
CA LEU A 123 -2.29 10.00 -14.53
C LEU A 123 -1.30 9.49 -15.56
N LEU A 124 -0.37 8.63 -15.14
CA LEU A 124 0.48 7.82 -15.99
C LEU A 124 -0.09 6.40 -16.07
N ALA A 125 -0.13 5.81 -17.25
CA ALA A 125 -0.69 4.48 -17.45
C ALA A 125 0.18 3.64 -18.38
N VAL A 126 0.30 2.35 -18.06
CA VAL A 126 0.83 1.31 -18.95
C VAL A 126 -0.19 0.19 -19.06
N THR A 127 -0.19 -0.49 -20.20
CA THR A 127 -1.05 -1.65 -20.44
C THR A 127 -0.20 -2.91 -20.36
N THR A 128 -0.70 -3.93 -19.68
CA THR A 128 -0.05 -5.24 -19.63
C THR A 128 -0.39 -6.06 -20.86
N GLU A 129 0.41 -7.09 -21.14
CA GLU A 129 -0.07 -8.19 -21.98
C GLU A 129 -1.28 -8.89 -21.32
N PRO A 130 -2.09 -9.64 -22.10
CA PRO A 130 -3.19 -10.42 -21.54
C PRO A 130 -2.70 -11.40 -20.47
N ILE A 131 -3.36 -11.40 -19.32
CA ILE A 131 -2.99 -12.23 -18.18
C ILE A 131 -3.83 -13.51 -18.17
N GLU A 132 -3.15 -14.64 -18.01
CA GLU A 132 -3.77 -15.95 -17.80
C GLU A 132 -3.09 -16.63 -16.61
N LEU A 133 -3.88 -17.04 -15.61
CA LEU A 133 -3.39 -17.70 -14.41
C LEU A 133 -4.10 -19.05 -14.24
N GLN A 134 -3.35 -20.15 -14.21
CA GLN A 134 -3.90 -21.51 -14.02
C GLN A 134 -5.11 -21.80 -14.93
N ASP A 135 -4.97 -21.56 -16.24
CA ASP A 135 -6.02 -21.74 -17.26
C ASP A 135 -7.24 -20.82 -17.12
N VAL A 136 -7.17 -19.79 -16.26
CA VAL A 136 -8.17 -18.72 -16.16
C VAL A 136 -7.66 -17.49 -16.88
N TYR A 137 -8.32 -17.15 -17.99
CA TYR A 137 -8.05 -15.92 -18.75
C TYR A 137 -8.67 -14.71 -18.06
N LEU A 138 -7.85 -13.71 -17.74
CA LEU A 138 -8.24 -12.51 -17.00
C LEU A 138 -8.21 -11.23 -17.87
N GLY A 139 -7.65 -11.33 -19.08
CA GLY A 139 -7.55 -10.20 -20.02
C GLY A 139 -6.39 -9.26 -19.73
N GLU A 140 -6.38 -8.12 -20.41
CA GLU A 140 -5.38 -7.06 -20.26
C GLU A 140 -5.74 -6.12 -19.10
N PHE A 141 -4.71 -5.62 -18.42
CA PHE A 141 -4.87 -4.66 -17.35
C PHE A 141 -4.12 -3.36 -17.65
N GLU A 142 -4.72 -2.24 -17.26
CA GLU A 142 -4.08 -0.93 -17.25
C GLU A 142 -3.65 -0.57 -15.81
N ILE A 143 -2.36 -0.35 -15.63
CA ILE A 143 -1.79 0.09 -14.35
C ILE A 143 -1.71 1.61 -14.39
N GLN A 144 -2.51 2.28 -13.56
CA GLN A 144 -2.56 3.75 -13.50
C GLN A 144 -1.87 4.29 -12.25
N LEU A 145 -0.90 5.19 -12.42
CA LEU A 145 -0.24 5.96 -11.37
C LEU A 145 -0.76 7.41 -11.34
N HIS A 146 -1.28 7.83 -10.19
CA HIS A 146 -1.70 9.20 -9.94
C HIS A 146 -0.54 10.05 -9.42
N VAL A 147 0.06 10.84 -10.31
CA VAL A 147 1.27 11.62 -10.01
C VAL A 147 1.09 12.53 -8.79
N PRO A 148 0.01 13.34 -8.66
CA PRO A 148 -0.19 14.19 -7.49
C PRO A 148 -0.25 13.44 -6.15
N SER A 149 -0.70 12.17 -6.14
CA SER A 149 -0.76 11.38 -4.91
C SER A 149 0.62 10.94 -4.40
N LEU A 150 1.68 11.05 -5.20
CA LEU A 150 3.06 10.78 -4.75
C LEU A 150 3.51 11.71 -3.62
N ALA A 151 2.95 12.93 -3.52
CA ALA A 151 3.28 13.84 -2.42
C ALA A 151 2.81 13.36 -1.05
N GLU A 152 1.73 12.57 -1.02
CA GLU A 152 1.11 12.11 0.23
C GLU A 152 1.39 10.65 0.52
N MET A 153 1.64 9.83 -0.51
CA MET A 153 1.84 8.38 -0.40
C MET A 153 0.78 7.70 0.48
N ARG A 154 -0.49 8.08 0.31
CA ARG A 154 -1.58 7.40 1.01
C ARG A 154 -1.82 6.04 0.36
N TYR A 155 -1.79 5.01 1.19
CA TYR A 155 -2.14 3.65 0.79
C TYR A 155 -3.52 3.68 0.09
N ASN A 156 -3.64 3.03 -1.07
CA ASN A 156 -4.83 2.94 -1.93
C ASN A 156 -5.20 4.15 -2.81
N SER A 157 -4.45 5.27 -2.79
CA SER A 157 -4.74 6.40 -3.68
C SER A 157 -3.65 6.69 -4.71
N VAL A 158 -2.47 6.08 -4.57
CA VAL A 158 -1.31 6.39 -5.43
C VAL A 158 -1.45 5.74 -6.80
N TYR A 159 -1.98 4.51 -6.87
CA TYR A 159 -2.17 3.81 -8.12
C TYR A 159 -3.42 2.92 -8.07
N ARG A 160 -3.89 2.52 -9.25
CA ARG A 160 -5.07 1.66 -9.48
C ARG A 160 -4.83 0.71 -10.64
N ILE A 161 -5.54 -0.40 -10.64
CA ILE A 161 -5.45 -1.46 -11.65
C ILE A 161 -6.82 -1.61 -12.31
N PHE A 162 -6.91 -1.35 -13.61
CA PHE A 162 -8.16 -1.45 -14.37
C PHE A 162 -8.10 -2.64 -15.31
N ALA A 163 -9.11 -3.50 -15.31
CA ALA A 163 -9.26 -4.50 -16.36
C ALA A 163 -9.82 -3.82 -17.62
N LEU A 164 -9.09 -3.90 -18.73
CA LEU A 164 -9.54 -3.33 -20.01
C LEU A 164 -10.59 -4.22 -20.68
N ASP A 165 -10.46 -5.53 -20.51
CA ASP A 165 -11.42 -6.56 -20.93
C ASP A 165 -11.78 -7.44 -19.72
N PRO A 166 -12.71 -6.99 -18.85
CA PRO A 166 -12.94 -7.61 -17.56
C PRO A 166 -13.56 -9.00 -17.67
N HIS A 167 -12.88 -9.99 -17.09
CA HIS A 167 -13.36 -11.36 -16.86
C HIS A 167 -13.51 -11.62 -15.36
N PRO A 168 -14.48 -10.96 -14.69
CA PRO A 168 -14.57 -11.01 -13.23
C PRO A 168 -14.93 -12.39 -12.71
N ALA A 169 -14.66 -12.60 -11.43
CA ALA A 169 -15.11 -13.79 -10.74
C ALA A 169 -16.65 -13.89 -10.78
N GLY A 170 -17.17 -15.09 -11.03
CA GLY A 170 -18.61 -15.33 -11.15
C GLY A 170 -19.40 -14.90 -9.92
N SER A 171 -18.81 -15.04 -8.72
CA SER A 171 -19.44 -14.64 -7.47
C SER A 171 -19.34 -13.15 -7.15
N ASN A 172 -18.44 -12.39 -7.78
CA ASN A 172 -18.25 -10.97 -7.48
C ASN A 172 -17.70 -10.19 -8.69
N GLU A 173 -18.55 -9.35 -9.28
CA GLU A 173 -18.21 -8.51 -10.43
C GLU A 173 -17.12 -7.45 -10.15
N CYS A 174 -16.92 -7.07 -8.87
CA CYS A 174 -15.86 -6.15 -8.48
C CYS A 174 -14.46 -6.79 -8.46
N VAL A 175 -14.36 -8.12 -8.51
CA VAL A 175 -13.10 -8.87 -8.45
C VAL A 175 -12.73 -9.33 -9.85
N THR A 176 -11.89 -8.54 -10.53
CA THR A 176 -11.43 -8.81 -11.90
C THR A 176 -10.13 -9.61 -11.96
N HIS A 177 -9.42 -9.73 -10.85
CA HIS A 177 -8.23 -10.55 -10.68
C HIS A 177 -8.16 -11.06 -9.23
N PRO A 178 -7.58 -12.25 -8.93
CA PRO A 178 -7.55 -12.79 -7.56
C PRO A 178 -7.02 -11.82 -6.49
N HIS A 179 -6.12 -10.91 -6.86
CA HIS A 179 -5.55 -9.88 -5.98
C HIS A 179 -6.01 -8.44 -6.29
N VAL A 180 -7.01 -8.26 -7.15
CA VAL A 180 -7.58 -6.94 -7.46
C VAL A 180 -9.09 -6.92 -7.19
N SER A 181 -9.51 -6.02 -6.32
CA SER A 181 -10.93 -5.76 -6.02
C SER A 181 -11.16 -4.25 -6.05
N ASP A 182 -12.23 -3.80 -6.71
CA ASP A 182 -12.56 -2.36 -6.85
C ASP A 182 -11.35 -1.53 -7.33
N GLU A 183 -10.63 -2.06 -8.32
CA GLU A 183 -9.42 -1.47 -8.92
C GLU A 183 -8.22 -1.35 -7.97
N GLN A 184 -8.31 -1.90 -6.76
CA GLN A 184 -7.24 -1.87 -5.76
C GLN A 184 -6.49 -3.19 -5.73
N LEU A 185 -5.18 -3.11 -5.86
CA LEU A 185 -4.28 -4.25 -5.71
C LEU A 185 -4.04 -4.55 -4.24
N CYS A 186 -4.14 -5.82 -3.86
CA CYS A 186 -3.53 -6.35 -2.65
C CYS A 186 -2.10 -6.82 -2.99
N PRO A 187 -1.04 -6.04 -2.66
CA PRO A 187 0.30 -6.37 -3.13
C PRO A 187 0.99 -7.47 -2.31
N GLY A 188 0.41 -7.90 -1.19
CA GLY A 188 1.06 -8.80 -0.24
C GLY A 188 2.47 -8.33 0.13
N ASP A 189 3.43 -9.24 0.04
CA ASP A 189 4.85 -8.98 0.36
C ASP A 189 5.52 -7.97 -0.59
N ALA A 190 4.99 -7.77 -1.80
CA ALA A 190 5.53 -6.81 -2.76
C ALA A 190 5.25 -5.35 -2.35
N GLY A 191 4.35 -5.12 -1.40
CA GLY A 191 3.93 -3.77 -0.99
C GLY A 191 5.08 -2.88 -0.52
N ALA A 192 6.08 -3.44 0.18
CA ALA A 192 7.26 -2.69 0.61
C ALA A 192 8.14 -2.28 -0.59
N ALA A 193 8.36 -3.19 -1.54
CA ALA A 193 9.17 -2.95 -2.73
C ALA A 193 8.53 -1.90 -3.65
N ILE A 194 7.20 -1.98 -3.86
CA ILE A 194 6.42 -1.01 -4.63
C ILE A 194 6.55 0.39 -4.03
N ASN A 195 6.37 0.51 -2.71
CA ASN A 195 6.52 1.79 -2.02
C ASN A 195 7.96 2.34 -2.13
N MET A 196 8.96 1.48 -2.04
CA MET A 196 10.36 1.88 -2.22
C MET A 196 10.65 2.37 -3.64
N ALA A 197 10.12 1.70 -4.68
CA ALA A 197 10.25 2.14 -6.07
C ALA A 197 9.65 3.53 -6.27
N LEU A 198 8.39 3.72 -5.84
CA LEU A 198 7.69 5.01 -5.94
C LEU A 198 8.40 6.14 -5.17
N THR A 199 8.82 5.89 -3.92
CA THR A 199 9.50 6.92 -3.12
C THR A 199 10.89 7.29 -3.65
N ALA A 200 11.57 6.36 -4.33
CA ALA A 200 12.84 6.60 -5.00
C ALA A 200 12.67 7.18 -6.42
N GLY A 201 11.44 7.29 -6.93
CA GLY A 201 11.14 7.72 -8.29
C GLY A 201 11.58 6.74 -9.37
N ARG A 202 11.71 5.44 -9.03
CA ARG A 202 11.96 4.35 -9.97
C ARG A 202 10.63 3.91 -10.58
N ILE A 203 10.19 4.64 -11.59
CA ILE A 203 8.83 4.52 -12.16
C ILE A 203 8.70 3.24 -13.00
N CYS A 204 9.74 2.85 -13.73
CA CYS A 204 9.72 1.60 -14.49
C CYS A 204 9.65 0.41 -13.54
N ASP A 205 10.51 0.37 -12.52
CA ASP A 205 10.50 -0.66 -11.46
C ASP A 205 9.12 -0.77 -10.80
N PHE A 206 8.44 0.35 -10.56
CA PHE A 206 7.09 0.34 -10.00
C PHE A 206 6.11 -0.44 -10.89
N PHE A 207 6.06 -0.13 -12.18
CA PHE A 207 5.18 -0.83 -13.12
C PHE A 207 5.53 -2.31 -13.24
N GLN A 208 6.83 -2.64 -13.30
CA GLN A 208 7.29 -4.03 -13.34
C GLN A 208 6.91 -4.80 -12.07
N LEU A 209 7.07 -4.22 -10.89
CA LEU A 209 6.67 -4.85 -9.63
C LEU A 209 5.17 -5.10 -9.56
N VAL A 210 4.35 -4.14 -9.98
CA VAL A 210 2.90 -4.32 -10.04
C VAL A 210 2.54 -5.42 -11.04
N ASN A 211 3.12 -5.37 -12.24
CA ASN A 211 2.91 -6.39 -13.27
C ASN A 211 3.29 -7.79 -12.77
N ALA A 212 4.41 -7.93 -12.06
CA ALA A 212 4.84 -9.20 -11.47
C ALA A 212 3.81 -9.75 -10.45
N VAL A 213 3.19 -8.88 -9.66
CA VAL A 213 2.14 -9.28 -8.69
C VAL A 213 0.90 -9.81 -9.39
N ILE A 214 0.46 -9.17 -10.48
CA ILE A 214 -0.77 -9.58 -11.21
C ILE A 214 -0.52 -10.71 -12.22
N THR A 215 0.74 -11.02 -12.55
CA THR A 215 1.09 -12.16 -13.42
C THR A 215 1.56 -13.39 -12.65
N THR A 216 1.75 -13.28 -11.34
CA THR A 216 2.16 -14.41 -10.48
C THR A 216 1.06 -14.75 -9.49
N TYR A 217 0.41 -15.90 -9.68
CA TYR A 217 -0.65 -16.33 -8.75
C TYR A 217 -0.09 -16.72 -7.37
N ASN A 218 -0.59 -16.04 -6.33
CA ASN A 218 -0.37 -16.41 -4.93
C ASN A 218 -1.69 -16.92 -4.29
N PRO A 219 -1.78 -18.19 -3.86
CA PRO A 219 -2.99 -18.76 -3.26
C PRO A 219 -3.20 -18.39 -1.78
N ASP A 220 -2.20 -17.80 -1.10
CA ASP A 220 -2.25 -17.62 0.36
C ASP A 220 -3.30 -16.59 0.82
N SER A 221 -3.66 -15.62 -0.03
CA SER A 221 -4.63 -14.57 0.33
C SER A 221 -5.32 -13.90 -0.87
N PRO A 222 -5.90 -14.64 -1.84
CA PRO A 222 -6.70 -14.02 -2.88
C PRO A 222 -8.04 -13.52 -2.32
N HIS A 223 -8.61 -12.48 -2.94
CA HIS A 223 -10.00 -12.09 -2.74
C HIS A 223 -10.95 -13.22 -3.11
N ILE A 224 -10.71 -13.82 -4.29
CA ILE A 224 -11.38 -15.04 -4.77
C ILE A 224 -10.32 -15.93 -5.41
N SER A 225 -10.27 -17.18 -4.97
CA SER A 225 -9.33 -18.17 -5.48
C SER A 225 -9.71 -18.64 -6.89
N LEU A 226 -8.71 -19.05 -7.69
CA LEU A 226 -8.94 -19.39 -9.10
C LEU A 226 -9.81 -20.64 -9.28
N ASP A 227 -9.77 -21.58 -8.34
CA ASP A 227 -10.62 -22.78 -8.32
C ASP A 227 -12.13 -22.45 -8.19
N ARG A 228 -12.45 -21.25 -7.68
CA ARG A 228 -13.82 -20.75 -7.53
C ARG A 228 -14.16 -19.63 -8.52
N TRP A 229 -13.27 -19.34 -9.47
CA TRP A 229 -13.38 -18.17 -10.35
C TRP A 229 -14.66 -18.17 -11.17
N ASN A 230 -15.04 -19.33 -11.72
CA ASN A 230 -16.24 -19.48 -12.54
C ASN A 230 -17.53 -19.70 -11.71
N GLY A 231 -17.45 -19.57 -10.38
CA GLY A 231 -18.53 -19.93 -9.46
C GLY A 231 -18.37 -21.33 -8.89
N VAL A 232 -19.28 -21.69 -7.99
CA VAL A 232 -19.26 -22.96 -7.24
C VAL A 232 -20.34 -23.87 -7.79
N SER A 233 -19.95 -25.07 -8.23
CA SER A 233 -20.89 -26.07 -8.75
C SER A 233 -21.59 -26.79 -7.60
N CYS A 234 -22.92 -26.75 -7.57
CA CYS A 234 -23.72 -27.56 -6.66
C CYS A 234 -23.45 -29.05 -6.90
N TYR A 235 -23.09 -29.79 -5.85
CA TYR A 235 -22.78 -31.21 -5.90
C TYR A 235 -23.94 -32.05 -6.45
N GLU A 236 -25.18 -31.70 -6.11
CA GLU A 236 -26.35 -32.53 -6.41
C GLU A 236 -26.96 -32.26 -7.79
N CYS A 237 -27.06 -30.99 -8.20
CA CYS A 237 -27.70 -30.63 -9.47
C CYS A 237 -26.74 -30.13 -10.55
N GLY A 238 -25.47 -29.90 -10.22
CA GLY A 238 -24.47 -29.36 -11.14
C GLY A 238 -24.68 -27.89 -11.52
N TYR A 239 -25.65 -27.20 -10.91
CA TYR A 239 -25.88 -25.78 -11.12
C TYR A 239 -24.69 -24.97 -10.58
N VAL A 240 -24.13 -24.10 -11.40
CA VAL A 240 -23.06 -23.19 -10.99
C VAL A 240 -23.71 -21.97 -10.34
N ALA A 241 -23.59 -21.89 -9.03
CA ALA A 241 -24.10 -20.79 -8.23
C ALA A 241 -22.96 -19.87 -7.79
N ASN A 242 -23.31 -18.63 -7.45
CA ASN A 242 -22.39 -17.74 -6.75
C ASN A 242 -22.12 -18.28 -5.34
N SER A 243 -20.94 -17.99 -4.80
CA SER A 243 -20.55 -18.43 -3.45
C SER A 243 -21.57 -18.08 -2.37
N ASP A 244 -22.27 -16.95 -2.55
CA ASP A 244 -23.25 -16.43 -1.59
C ASP A 244 -24.61 -17.15 -1.67
N GLU A 245 -24.84 -17.90 -2.75
CA GLU A 245 -26.02 -18.74 -2.97
C GLU A 245 -25.74 -20.23 -2.75
N THR A 246 -24.51 -20.55 -2.32
CA THR A 246 -24.06 -21.90 -1.98
C THR A 246 -23.91 -22.11 -0.48
N TYR A 247 -24.26 -23.31 -0.02
CA TYR A 247 -24.15 -23.77 1.35
C TYR A 247 -23.14 -24.90 1.43
N TRP A 248 -22.10 -24.70 2.25
CA TRP A 248 -21.10 -25.72 2.53
C TRP A 248 -21.62 -26.73 3.56
N CYS A 249 -21.61 -28.02 3.21
CA CYS A 249 -21.94 -29.09 4.14
C CYS A 249 -20.68 -29.64 4.81
N THR A 250 -20.51 -29.40 6.11
CA THR A 250 -19.37 -29.90 6.88
C THR A 250 -19.33 -31.41 7.10
N SER A 251 -20.43 -32.12 6.81
CA SER A 251 -20.50 -33.58 6.97
C SER A 251 -20.02 -34.35 5.74
N CYS A 252 -20.22 -33.80 4.54
CA CYS A 252 -19.81 -34.44 3.28
C CYS A 252 -18.75 -33.65 2.50
N ASP A 253 -18.37 -32.46 2.98
CA ASP A 253 -17.31 -31.62 2.39
C ASP A 253 -17.65 -31.20 0.95
N GLN A 254 -18.91 -30.84 0.72
CA GLN A 254 -19.45 -30.46 -0.60
C GLN A 254 -20.29 -29.17 -0.53
N ASP A 255 -20.35 -28.45 -1.64
CA ASP A 255 -21.18 -27.26 -1.85
C ASP A 255 -22.54 -27.60 -2.47
N TYR A 256 -23.61 -27.01 -1.94
CA TYR A 256 -24.99 -27.18 -2.43
C TYR A 256 -25.61 -25.82 -2.73
N CYS A 257 -26.42 -25.71 -3.80
CA CYS A 257 -27.22 -24.50 -4.02
C CYS A 257 -28.34 -24.37 -2.98
N SER A 258 -28.92 -23.18 -2.88
CA SER A 258 -30.06 -22.88 -1.98
C SER A 258 -31.26 -23.83 -2.13
N GLU A 259 -31.51 -24.35 -3.34
CA GLU A 259 -32.58 -25.31 -3.58
C GLU A 259 -32.23 -26.72 -3.06
N CYS A 260 -30.98 -27.16 -3.22
CA CYS A 260 -30.54 -28.48 -2.78
C CYS A 260 -30.17 -28.53 -1.29
N SER A 261 -29.82 -27.40 -0.67
CA SER A 261 -29.48 -27.34 0.77
C SER A 261 -30.70 -27.47 1.69
N SER A 262 -31.91 -27.38 1.12
CA SER A 262 -33.18 -27.41 1.86
C SER A 262 -33.76 -28.82 2.06
N TYR A 263 -33.09 -29.86 1.55
CA TYR A 263 -33.56 -31.25 1.56
C TYR A 263 -32.82 -32.15 2.56
#